data_AF-A0A845Z428-F1
#
_entry.id   AF-A0A845Z428-F1
#
_cell.length_a   1.000
_cell.length_b   1.000
_cell.length_c   1.000
_cell.angle_alpha   90.00
_cell.angle_beta   90.00
_cell.angle_gamma   90.00
#
_symmetry.space_group_name_H-M   'P 1'
#
loop_
_entity.id
_entity.type
_entity.pdbx_description
1 polymer ?
#
loop_
_entity_poly.entity_id
_entity_poly.type
_entity_poly.pdbx_seq_one_letter_code
_entity_poly.pdbx_strand_id
1 'polypeptide(L)' 'MFRLKVIFGGKLRRRKFDSQAVELFIQCAMLNRMIQTGKPKSYKVEI' A
#
# COMPACT_ATOMS: atom_id res chain seq x y z
N MET A 1 12.32 -2.05 -2.08
CA MET A 1 10.97 -2.57 -1.71
C MET A 1 9.93 -1.48 -2.00
N PHE A 2 8.80 -1.81 -2.65
CA PHE A 2 7.76 -0.81 -2.99
C PHE A 2 7.02 -0.29 -1.74
N ARG A 3 6.66 1.01 -1.70
CA ARG A 3 5.99 1.66 -0.54
C ARG A 3 4.71 0.96 -0.12
N LEU A 4 3.92 0.50 -1.09
CA LEU A 4 2.72 -0.31 -0.86
C LEU A 4 3.03 -1.57 -0.02
N LYS A 5 4.12 -2.27 -0.36
CA LYS A 5 4.58 -3.48 0.34
C LYS A 5 5.07 -3.18 1.76
N VAL A 6 5.69 -2.02 1.97
CA VAL A 6 6.18 -1.58 3.28
C VAL A 6 5.03 -1.18 4.21
N ILE A 7 4.06 -0.42 3.71
CA ILE A 7 2.95 0.13 4.52
C ILE A 7 1.87 -0.93 4.79
N PHE A 8 1.52 -1.73 3.78
CA PHE A 8 0.43 -2.70 3.87
C PHE A 8 0.91 -4.14 4.06
N GLY A 9 2.21 -4.34 4.33
CA GLY A 9 2.78 -5.66 4.68
C GLY A 9 2.86 -6.67 3.54
N GLY A 10 2.56 -6.27 2.29
CA GLY A 10 2.75 -7.10 1.11
C GLY A 10 1.86 -8.34 1.01
N LYS A 11 0.81 -8.44 1.84
CA LYS A 11 -0.16 -9.53 1.84
C LYS A 11 -1.57 -8.95 1.68
N LEU A 12 -2.37 -9.59 0.84
CA LEU A 12 -3.80 -9.30 0.71
C LEU A 12 -4.58 -10.21 1.65
N ARG A 13 -5.59 -9.68 2.32
CA ARG A 13 -6.35 -10.42 3.35
C ARG A 13 -7.53 -11.18 2.76
N ARG A 14 -8.00 -10.77 1.57
CA ARG A 14 -9.16 -11.40 0.93
C ARG A 14 -8.79 -12.70 0.22
N ARG A 15 -9.69 -13.69 0.28
CA ARG A 15 -9.51 -15.02 -0.34
C ARG A 15 -9.96 -15.08 -1.81
N LYS A 16 -10.87 -14.19 -2.23
CA LYS A 16 -11.37 -14.09 -3.60
C LYS A 16 -10.57 -13.06 -4.37
N PHE A 17 -10.23 -13.37 -5.62
CA PHE A 17 -9.43 -12.49 -6.48
C PHE A 17 -10.07 -11.12 -6.71
N ASP A 18 -11.37 -11.06 -6.98
CA ASP A 18 -12.05 -9.76 -7.18
C ASP A 18 -11.94 -8.87 -5.95
N SER A 19 -12.08 -9.48 -4.76
CA SER A 19 -11.92 -8.77 -3.50
C SER A 19 -10.47 -8.35 -3.23
N GLN A 20 -9.49 -9.11 -3.71
CA GLN A 20 -8.06 -8.77 -3.67
C GLN A 20 -7.75 -7.59 -4.59
N ALA A 21 -8.33 -7.55 -5.79
CA ALA A 21 -8.19 -6.44 -6.71
C ALA A 21 -8.72 -5.15 -6.10
N VAL A 22 -9.93 -5.19 -5.51
CA VAL A 22 -10.52 -4.03 -4.81
C VAL A 22 -9.66 -3.59 -3.62
N GLU A 23 -9.15 -4.55 -2.83
CA GLU A 23 -8.24 -4.26 -1.71
C GLU A 23 -6.99 -3.52 -2.19
N LEU A 24 -6.39 -3.96 -3.31
CA LEU A 24 -5.21 -3.33 -3.90
C LEU A 24 -5.52 -1.90 -4.41
N PHE A 25 -6.66 -1.70 -5.07
CA PHE A 25 -7.08 -0.38 -5.54
C PHE A 25 -7.26 0.62 -4.39
N ILE A 26 -7.89 0.19 -3.29
CA ILE A 26 -8.06 1.01 -2.09
C ILE A 26 -6.70 1.38 -1.49
N GLN A 27 -5.79 0.41 -1.35
CA GLN A 27 -4.45 0.66 -0.81
C GLN A 27 -3.65 1.64 -1.69
N CYS A 28 -3.76 1.54 -3.01
CA CYS A 28 -3.16 2.50 -3.94
C CYS A 28 -3.77 3.90 -3.81
N ALA A 29 -5.10 4.01 -3.69
CA ALA A 29 -5.78 5.30 -3.48
C ALA A 29 -5.35 5.95 -2.16
N MET A 30 -5.24 5.18 -1.08
CA MET A 30 -4.72 5.64 0.20
C MET A 30 -3.27 6.13 0.08
N LEU A 31 -2.41 5.40 -0.62
CA LEU A 31 -1.02 5.79 -0.86
C LEU A 31 -0.94 7.12 -1.64
N ASN A 32 -1.75 7.28 -2.68
CA ASN A 32 -1.83 8.51 -3.46
C ASN A 32 -2.32 9.68 -2.62
N ARG A 33 -3.31 9.44 -1.74
CA ARG A 33 -3.79 10.46 -0.79
C ARG A 33 -2.71 10.88 0.21
N MET A 34 -1.95 9.93 0.76
CA MET A 34 -0.81 10.20 1.67
C MET A 34 0.27 11.05 1.00
N ILE A 35 0.51 10.89 -0.31
CA ILE A 35 1.44 11.73 -1.06
C ILE A 35 0.95 13.18 -1.09
N GLN A 36 -0.35 13.41 -1.32
CA GLN A 36 -0.95 14.74 -1.39
C GLN A 36 -0.99 15.45 -0.03
N THR A 37 -1.27 14.75 1.07
CA THR A 37 -1.45 15.35 2.41
C THR A 37 -0.16 15.67 3.15
N GLY A 38 1.01 15.54 2.53
CA GLY A 38 2.29 15.90 3.18
C GLY A 38 3.46 14.95 2.92
N LYS A 39 3.29 13.97 2.01
CA LYS A 39 4.34 13.07 1.52
C LYS A 39 5.20 12.51 2.68
N PRO A 40 4.68 11.54 3.46
CA PRO A 40 5.40 10.98 4.61
C PRO A 40 6.80 10.54 4.18
N LYS A 41 7.83 11.05 4.88
CA LYS A 41 9.23 10.76 4.60
C LYS A 41 9.43 9.25 4.66
N SER A 42 9.75 8.67 3.52
CA SER A 42 9.99 7.24 3.39
C SER A 42 11.48 7.01 3.56
N TYR A 43 11.90 6.32 4.62
CA TYR A 43 13.30 5.91 4.79
C TYR A 43 13.47 4.47 4.33
N LYS A 44 14.59 4.18 3.66
CA LYS A 44 14.94 2.82 3.25
C LYS A 44 15.25 2.03 4.51
N VAL A 45 14.41 1.04 4.83
CA VAL A 45 14.73 0.04 5.85
C VAL A 45 15.55 -1.03 5.15
N GLU A 46 16.81 -1.18 5.56
CA GLU A 46 17.65 -2.31 5.16
C GLU A 46 17.28 -3.48 6.08
N ILE A 47 16.97 -4.63 5.47
CA ILE A 47 16.64 -5.90 6.15
C ILE A 47 17.83 -6.82 5.95
#